data_AF-A0A1D8AFM7-F1
#
_entry.id   AF-A0A1D8AFM7-F1
#
_cell.length_a   1.000
_cell.length_b   1.000
_cell.length_c   1.000
_cell.angle_alpha   90.00
_cell.angle_beta   90.00
_cell.angle_gamma   90.00
#
_symmetry.space_group_name_H-M   'P 1'
#
loop_
_entity.id
_entity.type
_entity.pdbx_description
1 polymer ?
#
loop_
_entity_poly.entity_id
_entity_poly.type
_entity_poly.pdbx_seq_one_letter_code
_entity_poly.pdbx_strand_id
1 'polypeptide(L)'
;MPALSKVVAPVPERLEQVRQVSGRLIEERRKHSHITQRQLSISTGIGVRWLREIEAGNPCSTFDNHLRCAFALGLGASHLFVPLLFMEHEVKFPLALLLDDPGDLDEHCIASIGDYYVASVARQLRPGPAIARSPVIDLEGP
;
A
#
# COMPACT_ATOMS: atom_id res chain seq x y z
N MET A 1 26.86 17.59 -4.86
CA MET A 1 27.11 16.46 -3.94
C MET A 1 26.60 15.21 -4.62
N PRO A 2 27.38 14.13 -4.80
CA PRO A 2 26.86 12.92 -5.41
C PRO A 2 25.90 12.25 -4.41
N ALA A 3 24.76 11.80 -4.91
CA ALA A 3 23.73 11.14 -4.13
C ALA A 3 24.30 9.87 -3.48
N LEU A 4 24.02 9.69 -2.19
CA LEU A 4 24.23 8.43 -1.50
C LEU A 4 23.43 7.36 -2.26
N SER A 5 24.12 6.53 -3.04
CA SER A 5 23.60 5.26 -3.52
C SER A 5 23.33 4.41 -2.28
N LYS A 6 22.09 4.45 -1.79
CA LYS A 6 21.65 3.65 -0.66
C LYS A 6 21.22 2.30 -1.21
N VAL A 7 21.79 1.26 -0.62
CA VAL A 7 21.49 -0.13 -0.95
C VAL A 7 20.05 -0.39 -0.51
N VAL A 8 19.12 -0.42 -1.46
CA VAL A 8 17.75 -0.88 -1.24
C VAL A 8 17.83 -2.33 -0.78
N ALA A 9 17.19 -2.65 0.35
CA ALA A 9 17.18 -4.02 0.86
C ALA A 9 16.64 -5.00 -0.22
N PRO A 10 17.27 -6.18 -0.36
CA PRO A 10 16.84 -7.18 -1.34
C PRO A 10 15.37 -7.56 -1.10
N VAL A 11 14.64 -7.86 -2.19
CA VAL A 11 13.18 -8.13 -2.15
C VAL A 11 12.77 -9.12 -1.04
N PRO A 12 13.47 -10.25 -0.79
CA PRO A 12 13.12 -11.17 0.29
C PRO A 12 13.08 -10.50 1.67
N GLU A 13 14.06 -9.65 1.98
CA GLU A 13 14.16 -8.96 3.27
C GLU A 13 13.00 -7.97 3.48
N ARG A 14 12.59 -7.27 2.41
CA ARG A 14 11.41 -6.38 2.47
C ARG A 14 10.12 -7.15 2.73
N LEU A 15 9.94 -8.29 2.08
CA LEU A 15 8.75 -9.12 2.28
C LEU A 15 8.69 -9.69 3.70
N GLU A 16 9.83 -10.05 4.30
CA GLU A 16 9.91 -10.46 5.70
C GLU A 16 9.54 -9.32 6.65
N GLN A 17 10.07 -8.11 6.42
CA GLN A 17 9.75 -6.92 7.21
C GLN A 17 8.26 -6.57 7.14
N VAL A 18 7.64 -6.67 5.96
CA VAL A 18 6.19 -6.45 5.80
C VAL A 18 5.38 -7.49 6.56
N ARG A 19 5.77 -8.77 6.54
CA ARG A 19 5.08 -9.81 7.33
C ARG A 19 5.18 -9.57 8.82
N GLN A 20 6.36 -9.16 9.31
CA GLN A 20 6.54 -8.81 10.72
C GLN A 20 5.67 -7.62 11.14
N VAL A 21 5.59 -6.57 10.31
CA VAL A 21 4.74 -5.42 10.55
C VAL A 21 3.26 -5.82 10.54
N SER A 22 2.82 -6.55 9.52
CA SER A 22 1.44 -7.03 9.39
C SER A 22 1.04 -7.92 10.56
N GLY A 23 1.91 -8.82 11.02
CA GLY A 23 1.66 -9.68 12.19
C GLY A 23 1.36 -8.90 13.45
N ARG A 24 2.19 -7.89 13.77
CA ARG A 24 1.97 -7.00 14.92
C ARG A 24 0.67 -6.20 14.78
N LEU A 25 0.36 -5.71 13.59
CA LEU A 25 -0.88 -4.96 13.35
C LEU A 25 -2.12 -5.85 13.54
N ILE A 26 -2.07 -7.10 13.09
CA ILE A 26 -3.13 -8.10 13.34
C ILE A 26 -3.30 -8.33 14.83
N GLU A 27 -2.20 -8.56 15.56
CA GLU A 27 -2.24 -8.76 17.01
C GLU A 27 -2.86 -7.56 17.74
N GLU A 28 -2.39 -6.35 17.43
CA GLU A 28 -2.86 -5.14 18.06
C GLU A 28 -4.32 -4.87 17.73
N ARG A 29 -4.73 -4.98 16.47
CA ARG A 29 -6.14 -4.84 16.09
C ARG A 29 -7.02 -5.86 16.80
N ARG A 30 -6.58 -7.13 16.86
CA ARG A 30 -7.31 -8.19 17.57
C ARG A 30 -7.50 -7.84 19.04
N LYS A 31 -6.45 -7.35 19.71
CA LYS A 31 -6.51 -6.91 21.12
C LYS A 31 -7.47 -5.73 21.31
N HIS A 32 -7.39 -4.72 20.45
CA HIS A 32 -8.29 -3.55 20.47
C HIS A 32 -9.77 -3.96 20.31
N SER A 33 -10.05 -4.96 19.48
CA SER A 33 -11.39 -5.51 19.29
C SER A 33 -11.80 -6.55 20.34
N HIS A 34 -10.98 -6.79 21.38
CA HIS A 34 -11.22 -7.80 22.42
C HIS A 34 -11.47 -9.23 21.90
N ILE A 35 -10.88 -9.58 20.75
CA ILE A 35 -10.99 -10.90 20.14
C ILE A 35 -9.85 -11.79 20.67
N THR A 36 -10.12 -13.04 21.05
CA THR A 36 -9.06 -14.00 21.41
C THR A 36 -8.47 -14.66 20.17
N GLN A 37 -7.23 -15.17 20.25
CA GLN A 37 -6.64 -15.97 19.17
C GLN A 37 -7.53 -17.17 18.78
N ARG A 38 -8.24 -17.78 19.75
CA ARG A 38 -9.19 -18.85 19.47
C ARG A 38 -10.38 -18.35 18.64
N GLN A 39 -10.96 -17.21 18.96
CA GLN A 39 -12.06 -16.65 18.18
C GLN A 39 -11.61 -16.29 16.76
N LEU A 40 -10.46 -15.63 16.62
CA LEU A 40 -9.91 -15.31 15.30
C LEU A 40 -9.53 -16.57 14.50
N SER A 41 -9.06 -17.63 15.15
CA SER A 41 -8.80 -18.92 14.49
C SER A 41 -10.04 -19.52 13.84
N ILE A 42 -11.20 -19.39 14.50
CA ILE A 42 -12.47 -19.91 14.01
C ILE A 42 -12.95 -19.10 12.81
N SER A 43 -12.87 -17.77 12.87
CA SER A 43 -13.33 -16.90 11.77
C SER A 43 -12.44 -16.99 10.52
N THR A 44 -11.15 -17.26 10.69
CA THR A 44 -10.18 -17.32 9.59
C THR A 44 -9.99 -18.73 9.03
N GLY A 45 -10.31 -19.77 9.80
CA GLY A 45 -9.96 -21.17 9.49
C GLY A 45 -8.47 -21.48 9.67
N ILE A 46 -7.72 -20.61 10.34
CA ILE A 46 -6.29 -20.79 10.63
C ILE A 46 -6.13 -21.40 12.01
N GLY A 47 -5.34 -22.47 12.14
CA GLY A 47 -5.10 -23.09 13.45
C GLY A 47 -4.47 -22.11 14.47
N VAL A 48 -4.90 -22.14 15.73
CA VAL A 48 -4.45 -21.21 16.80
C VAL A 48 -2.93 -21.12 16.93
N ARG A 49 -2.22 -22.24 16.78
CA ARG A 49 -0.75 -22.25 16.76
C ARG A 49 -0.20 -21.38 15.63
N TRP A 50 -0.73 -21.54 14.42
CA TRP A 50 -0.30 -20.79 13.25
C TRP A 50 -0.68 -19.32 13.34
N LEU A 51 -1.84 -19.00 13.91
CA LEU A 51 -2.23 -17.63 14.19
C LEU A 51 -1.23 -16.93 15.12
N ARG A 52 -0.73 -17.63 16.15
CA ARG A 52 0.31 -17.08 17.04
C ARG A 52 1.62 -16.80 16.29
N GLU A 53 2.02 -17.68 15.38
CA GLU A 53 3.21 -17.47 14.53
C GLU A 53 3.04 -16.25 13.63
N ILE A 54 1.86 -16.06 13.04
CA ILE A 54 1.51 -14.89 12.23
C ILE A 54 1.62 -13.62 13.07
N GLU A 55 0.97 -13.59 14.24
CA GLU A 55 1.00 -12.43 15.16
C GLU A 55 2.43 -12.12 15.65
N ALA A 56 3.25 -13.15 15.88
CA ALA A 56 4.66 -12.99 16.22
C ALA A 56 5.55 -12.52 15.05
N GLY A 57 5.00 -12.40 13.84
CA GLY A 57 5.72 -11.92 12.67
C GLY A 57 6.60 -12.99 11.99
N ASN A 58 6.20 -14.26 12.05
CA ASN A 58 6.95 -15.35 11.42
C ASN A 58 7.19 -15.05 9.91
N PRO A 59 8.45 -14.93 9.45
CA PRO A 59 8.76 -14.55 8.07
C PRO A 59 8.36 -15.61 7.04
N CYS A 60 8.02 -16.83 7.45
CA CYS A 60 7.56 -17.91 6.60
C CYS A 60 6.03 -17.96 6.47
N SER A 61 5.28 -17.11 7.17
CA SER A 61 3.83 -17.00 6.95
C SER A 61 3.53 -16.47 5.54
N THR A 62 2.42 -16.90 4.97
CA THR A 62 1.99 -16.45 3.63
C THR A 62 1.16 -15.17 3.74
N PHE A 63 1.24 -14.26 2.77
CA PHE A 63 0.35 -13.08 2.74
C PHE A 63 -1.15 -13.43 2.70
N ASP A 64 -1.55 -14.56 2.10
CA ASP A 64 -2.94 -15.03 2.15
C ASP A 64 -3.45 -15.15 3.59
N ASN A 65 -2.69 -15.83 4.45
CA ASN A 65 -3.01 -15.95 5.87
C ASN A 65 -3.10 -14.58 6.58
N HIS A 66 -2.24 -13.63 6.25
CA HIS A 66 -2.31 -12.28 6.80
C HIS A 66 -3.59 -11.56 6.36
N LEU A 67 -3.94 -11.64 5.07
CA LEU A 67 -5.17 -11.05 4.52
C LEU A 67 -6.42 -11.66 5.17
N ARG A 68 -6.45 -12.98 5.35
CA ARG A 68 -7.56 -13.66 6.04
C ARG A 68 -7.75 -13.14 7.46
N CYS A 69 -6.66 -13.03 8.23
CA CYS A 69 -6.71 -12.46 9.58
C CYS A 69 -7.15 -11.00 9.57
N ALA A 70 -6.59 -10.18 8.68
CA ALA A 70 -6.91 -8.76 8.59
C ALA A 70 -8.38 -8.52 8.23
N PHE A 71 -8.90 -9.22 7.21
CA PHE A 71 -10.30 -9.10 6.80
C PHE A 71 -11.25 -9.55 7.90
N ALA A 72 -10.91 -10.62 8.64
CA ALA A 72 -11.70 -11.07 9.78
C ALA A 72 -11.72 -10.07 10.96
N LEU A 73 -10.79 -9.11 10.96
CA LEU A 73 -10.69 -8.02 11.95
C LEU A 73 -11.18 -6.66 11.41
N GLY A 74 -11.80 -6.64 10.21
CA GLY A 74 -12.28 -5.41 9.59
C GLY A 74 -11.19 -4.48 9.06
N LEU A 75 -9.97 -4.98 8.87
CA LEU A 75 -8.91 -4.24 8.20
C LEU A 75 -9.01 -4.41 6.68
N GLY A 76 -8.65 -3.39 5.93
CA GLY A 76 -8.47 -3.48 4.48
C GLY A 76 -7.14 -4.11 4.05
N ALA A 77 -6.97 -4.26 2.75
CA ALA A 77 -5.71 -4.74 2.16
C ALA A 77 -4.55 -3.76 2.36
N SER A 78 -4.86 -2.48 2.63
CA SER A 78 -3.89 -1.43 2.95
C SER A 78 -2.98 -1.78 4.12
N HIS A 79 -3.44 -2.59 5.08
CA HIS A 79 -2.63 -2.99 6.23
C HIS A 79 -1.31 -3.70 5.83
N LEU A 80 -1.27 -4.25 4.62
CA LEU A 80 -0.12 -4.94 4.04
C LEU A 80 0.55 -4.07 2.97
N PHE A 81 -0.25 -3.50 2.07
CA PHE A 81 0.28 -2.81 0.89
C PHE A 81 0.80 -1.40 1.19
N VAL A 82 0.18 -0.65 2.13
CA VAL A 82 0.68 0.69 2.47
C VAL A 82 2.03 0.60 3.19
N PRO A 83 2.25 -0.27 4.19
CA PRO A 83 3.58 -0.47 4.76
C PRO A 83 4.61 -0.92 3.72
N LEU A 84 4.23 -1.82 2.80
CA LEU A 84 5.11 -2.25 1.71
C LEU A 84 5.51 -1.06 0.82
N LEU A 85 4.56 -0.22 0.41
CA LEU A 85 4.84 0.97 -0.41
C LEU A 85 5.82 1.91 0.30
N PHE A 86 5.63 2.15 1.60
CA PHE A 86 6.56 2.96 2.38
C PHE A 86 7.98 2.36 2.41
N MET A 87 8.09 1.05 2.63
CA MET A 87 9.37 0.34 2.61
C MET A 87 10.04 0.38 1.23
N GLU A 88 9.29 0.29 0.14
CA GLU A 88 9.81 0.41 -1.23
C GLU A 88 10.41 1.79 -1.50
N HIS A 89 9.91 2.82 -0.84
CA HIS A 89 10.41 4.19 -0.94
C HIS A 89 11.41 4.57 0.17
N GLU A 90 11.87 3.61 0.98
CA GLU A 90 12.74 3.83 2.14
C GLU A 90 12.17 4.83 3.17
N VAL A 91 10.85 4.98 3.21
CA VAL A 91 10.14 5.83 4.16
C VAL A 91 9.68 4.99 5.34
N LYS A 92 9.86 5.50 6.56
CA LYS A 92 9.32 4.83 7.75
C LYS A 92 7.81 4.88 7.73
N PHE A 93 7.18 3.71 7.78
CA PHE A 93 5.73 3.62 7.91
C PHE A 93 5.26 3.98 9.34
N PRO A 94 4.37 4.98 9.51
CA PRO A 94 3.84 5.34 10.83
C PRO A 94 2.72 4.38 11.25
N LEU A 95 3.08 3.36 12.04
CA LEU A 95 2.17 2.28 12.45
C LEU A 95 0.83 2.74 13.05
N ALA A 96 0.80 3.90 13.71
CA ALA A 96 -0.41 4.48 14.29
C ALA A 96 -1.54 4.65 13.25
N LEU A 97 -1.22 4.93 11.99
CA LEU A 97 -2.21 5.09 10.91
C LEU A 97 -3.11 3.87 10.70
N LEU A 98 -2.66 2.66 11.05
CA LEU A 98 -3.44 1.43 10.90
C LEU A 98 -4.10 0.96 12.20
N LEU A 99 -3.77 1.58 13.33
CA LEU A 99 -4.33 1.24 14.64
C LEU A 99 -5.55 2.09 14.99
N ASP A 100 -5.61 3.32 14.49
CA ASP A 100 -6.72 4.25 14.68
C ASP A 100 -7.94 3.82 13.82
N ASP A 101 -8.28 4.58 12.79
CA ASP A 101 -9.35 4.25 11.82
C ASP A 101 -8.74 3.75 10.50
N PRO A 102 -8.75 2.43 10.23
CA PRO A 102 -8.19 1.90 9.00
C PRO A 102 -9.08 2.21 7.78
N GLY A 103 -10.36 2.54 8.01
CA GLY A 103 -11.29 2.93 6.95
C GLY A 103 -10.90 4.29 6.37
N ASP A 104 -10.58 5.24 7.23
CA ASP A 104 -10.11 6.58 6.82
C ASP A 104 -8.87 6.51 5.92
N LEU A 105 -7.92 5.60 6.23
CA LEU A 105 -6.73 5.42 5.40
C LEU A 105 -7.09 4.85 4.01
N ASP A 106 -7.97 3.85 3.95
CA ASP A 106 -8.43 3.25 2.69
C ASP A 106 -9.13 4.28 1.81
N GLU A 107 -10.05 5.06 2.39
CA GLU A 107 -10.76 6.13 1.70
C GLU A 107 -9.80 7.19 1.17
N HIS A 108 -8.82 7.61 1.97
CA HIS A 108 -7.82 8.59 1.56
C HIS A 108 -6.93 8.07 0.42
N CYS A 109 -6.53 6.80 0.48
CA CYS A 109 -5.79 6.16 -0.61
C CYS A 109 -6.61 6.11 -1.90
N ILE A 110 -7.88 5.70 -1.83
CA ILE A 110 -8.78 5.62 -2.99
C ILE A 110 -8.98 7.01 -3.60
N ALA A 111 -9.26 8.03 -2.78
CA ALA A 111 -9.42 9.41 -3.22
C ALA A 111 -8.15 9.93 -3.92
N SER A 112 -6.98 9.72 -3.32
CA SER A 112 -5.69 10.14 -3.88
C SER A 112 -5.40 9.49 -5.24
N ILE A 113 -5.73 8.21 -5.41
CA ILE A 113 -5.59 7.51 -6.70
C ILE A 113 -6.59 8.07 -7.72
N GLY A 114 -7.82 8.37 -7.30
CA GLY A 114 -8.83 9.02 -8.13
C GLY A 114 -8.39 10.38 -8.65
N ASP A 115 -7.86 11.24 -7.78
CA ASP A 115 -7.32 12.55 -8.14
C ASP A 115 -6.14 12.41 -9.11
N TYR A 116 -5.24 11.45 -8.87
CA TYR A 116 -4.15 11.15 -9.78
C TYR A 116 -4.65 10.71 -11.17
N TYR A 117 -5.69 9.86 -11.21
CA TYR A 117 -6.29 9.41 -12.46
C TYR A 117 -6.88 10.57 -13.26
N VAL A 118 -7.67 11.45 -12.62
CA VAL A 118 -8.24 12.65 -13.25
C VAL A 118 -7.13 13.55 -13.82
N ALA A 119 -6.09 13.82 -13.02
CA ALA A 119 -4.95 14.61 -13.47
C ALA A 119 -4.21 13.96 -14.66
N SER A 120 -4.11 12.62 -14.66
CA SER A 120 -3.48 11.87 -15.75
C SER A 120 -4.27 11.98 -17.05
N VAL A 121 -5.59 11.81 -17.00
CA VAL A 121 -6.48 11.97 -18.16
C VAL A 121 -6.42 13.41 -18.69
N ALA A 122 -6.48 14.41 -17.80
CA ALA A 122 -6.38 15.81 -18.19
C ALA A 122 -5.06 16.13 -18.93
N ARG A 123 -3.94 15.51 -18.54
CA ARG A 123 -2.64 15.65 -19.25
C ARG A 123 -2.69 15.05 -20.67
N GLN A 124 -3.37 13.93 -20.85
CA GLN A 124 -3.48 13.26 -22.16
C GLN A 124 -4.38 14.04 -23.13
N LEU A 125 -5.40 14.74 -22.62
CA LEU A 125 -6.31 15.55 -23.42
C LEU A 125 -5.79 16.95 -23.75
N ARG A 126 -4.63 17.37 -23.19
CA ARG A 126 -4.02 18.63 -23.59
C ARG A 126 -3.59 18.52 -25.06
N PRO A 127 -4.13 19.35 -25.98
CA PRO A 127 -3.64 19.35 -27.34
C PRO A 127 -2.14 19.65 -27.33
N GLY A 128 -1.37 18.90 -28.12
CA GLY A 128 0.04 19.20 -28.37
C GLY A 128 0.18 20.66 -28.85
N PRO A 129 1.33 21.31 -28.64
CA PRO A 129 1.51 22.70 -29.06
C PRO A 129 1.06 22.80 -30.52
N ALA A 130 0.09 23.68 -30.79
CA ALA A 130 -0.34 23.97 -32.14
C ALA A 130 0.92 24.35 -32.90
N ILE A 131 1.35 23.49 -33.84
CA ILE A 131 2.39 23.85 -34.79
C ILE A 131 1.79 25.03 -35.53
N ALA A 132 2.23 26.24 -35.18
CA ALA A 132 1.86 27.45 -35.88
C ALA A 132 2.24 27.19 -37.33
N ARG A 133 1.24 26.94 -38.18
CA ARG A 133 1.46 26.95 -39.62
C ARG A 133 1.93 28.37 -39.92
N SER A 134 3.23 28.53 -40.16
CA SER A 134 3.76 29.79 -40.67
C SER A 134 2.88 30.22 -41.84
N PRO A 135 2.52 31.51 -41.93
CA PRO A 135 1.77 31.99 -43.07
C PRO A 135 2.59 31.66 -44.33
N VAL A 136 1.99 30.88 -45.23
CA VAL A 136 2.47 30.77 -46.60
C VAL A 136 2.40 32.19 -47.15
N ILE A 137 3.56 32.80 -47.38
CA ILE A 137 3.64 34.06 -48.08
C ILE A 137 3.27 33.71 -49.52
N ASP A 138 2.03 34.02 -49.92
CA ASP A 138 1.62 33.97 -51.31
C ASP A 138 2.46 35.01 -52.07
N LEU A 139 3.45 34.51 -52.80
CA LEU A 139 4.12 35.26 -53.86
C LEU A 139 3.17 35.28 -55.07
N GLU A 140 2.19 36.19 -55.06
CA GLU A 140 1.59 36.64 -56.31
C GLU A 140 2.43 37.80 -56.87
N GLY A 141 2.81 37.64 -58.15
CA GLY A 141 3.65 38.56 -58.92
C GLY A 141 2.96 39.86 -59.32
N PRO A 142 3.49 40.60 -60.31
CA PRO A 142 3.96 40.07 -61.61
C PRO A 142 5.46 40.20 -61.87
#